data_AF-A0A1I2FUE9-F1
#
_entry.id   AF-A0A1I2FUE9-F1
#
_cell.length_a   1.000
_cell.length_b   1.000
_cell.length_c   1.000
_cell.angle_alpha   90.00
_cell.angle_beta   90.00
_cell.angle_gamma   90.00
#
_symmetry.space_group_name_H-M   'P 1'
#
loop_
_entity.id
_entity.type
_entity.pdbx_description
1 polymer ?
#
loop_
_entity_poly.entity_id
_entity_poly.type
_entity_poly.pdbx_seq_one_letter_code
_entity_poly.pdbx_strand_id
1 'polypeptide(L)'
;MQQNQRRLEQSFIPAGWIGGFSTTFPEQPYPKSELLSSLPFEGNMDNIPNINRMLRAKWPEFSWEVTKGDPTTRKYQMFAPDISRLGYDNTGKVWSIICPQQGIYFPTLGATLNVEVTVTGNRGWINELASVEDLFAADIKIQPTIWFSPDSVDSWLWQQLLKLNNKWSDKLPLSKLKGIRISTSNGDNTNDIIQVRMGEYPDYPFPERANHWNEYAWAVANLAVTIGSINSTSDSNVDTFNSKVMELFNLGSGNLLQENNILIWNLWAGSPELVNQDEWENHANYWRHSIDVNHRPPEGEGTNITNFNGEQFKANEIDLGFKIFEFAVWIGLQLL
;
A
#
# COMPACT_ATOMS: atom_id res chain seq x y z
N MET A 1 -26.45 -8.34 17.99
CA MET A 1 -27.29 -7.35 18.73
C MET A 1 -26.47 -6.38 19.58
N GLN A 2 -25.49 -6.83 20.39
CA GLN A 2 -24.64 -5.92 21.17
C GLN A 2 -23.69 -5.02 20.34
N GLN A 3 -23.20 -5.48 19.17
CA GLN A 3 -22.41 -4.64 18.25
C GLN A 3 -23.21 -3.46 17.67
N ASN A 4 -24.48 -3.68 17.29
CA ASN A 4 -25.35 -2.62 16.77
C ASN A 4 -25.71 -1.56 17.82
N GLN A 5 -25.76 -1.91 19.11
CA GLN A 5 -26.03 -0.95 20.18
C GLN A 5 -24.81 -0.10 20.55
N ARG A 6 -23.57 -0.61 20.46
CA ARG A 6 -22.34 0.19 20.72
C ARG A 6 -22.07 1.26 19.65
N ARG A 7 -22.64 1.09 18.45
CA ARG A 7 -22.42 1.96 17.29
C ARG A 7 -23.11 3.33 17.41
N LEU A 8 -24.20 3.41 18.17
CA LEU A 8 -25.05 4.61 18.26
C LEU A 8 -24.44 5.77 19.03
N GLU A 9 -23.40 5.56 19.85
CA GLU A 9 -22.89 6.63 20.72
C GLU A 9 -21.71 7.44 20.16
N GLN A 10 -21.02 7.03 19.09
CA GLN A 10 -19.83 7.77 18.61
C GLN A 10 -19.58 7.82 17.09
N SER A 11 -20.43 7.24 16.26
CA SER A 11 -20.27 7.33 14.80
C SER A 11 -21.17 8.40 14.20
N PHE A 12 -20.56 9.43 13.61
CA PHE A 12 -21.30 10.47 12.91
C PHE A 12 -21.10 10.27 11.41
N ILE A 13 -22.11 9.72 10.74
CA ILE A 13 -22.18 9.77 9.29
C ILE A 13 -22.49 11.22 8.90
N PRO A 14 -21.63 11.90 8.12
CA PRO A 14 -21.88 13.29 7.73
C PRO A 14 -23.19 13.43 6.97
N ALA A 15 -23.84 14.60 7.11
CA ALA A 15 -25.04 14.90 6.34
C ALA A 15 -24.79 14.85 4.81
N GLY A 16 -25.86 14.77 4.03
CA GLY A 16 -25.80 14.79 2.57
C GLY A 16 -25.58 13.42 1.92
N TRP A 17 -25.48 12.34 2.70
CA TRP A 17 -25.60 10.99 2.15
C TRP A 17 -26.95 10.87 1.45
N ILE A 18 -26.90 10.62 0.14
CA ILE A 18 -28.11 10.33 -0.64
C ILE A 18 -28.34 8.83 -0.56
N GLY A 19 -27.27 8.05 -0.74
CA GLY A 19 -27.38 6.64 -1.10
C GLY A 19 -28.01 6.54 -2.48
N GLY A 20 -27.47 5.73 -3.37
CA GLY A 20 -27.88 5.89 -4.76
C GLY A 20 -27.68 4.69 -5.64
N PHE A 21 -28.03 3.50 -5.15
CA PHE A 21 -28.41 2.46 -6.07
C PHE A 21 -29.92 2.28 -6.11
N SER A 22 -30.43 2.16 -7.33
CA SER A 22 -31.84 1.94 -7.70
C SER A 22 -32.51 0.92 -6.78
N THR A 23 -33.64 1.30 -6.19
CA THR A 23 -34.57 0.37 -5.50
C THR A 23 -35.42 -0.43 -6.49
N THR A 24 -35.19 -0.29 -7.80
CA THR A 24 -35.96 -0.94 -8.88
C THR A 24 -35.23 -2.11 -9.51
N PHE A 25 -35.89 -3.27 -9.44
CA PHE A 25 -35.58 -4.58 -10.03
C PHE A 25 -35.46 -4.52 -11.58
N PRO A 26 -34.62 -5.34 -12.28
CA PRO A 26 -34.03 -6.62 -11.85
C PRO A 26 -32.56 -6.62 -11.45
N GLU A 27 -31.91 -5.47 -11.35
CA GLU A 27 -30.47 -5.38 -11.04
C GLU A 27 -30.28 -5.09 -9.54
N GLN A 28 -29.87 -6.12 -8.78
CA GLN A 28 -29.67 -6.04 -7.33
C GLN A 28 -28.43 -5.22 -6.95
N PRO A 29 -28.44 -4.47 -5.84
CA PRO A 29 -27.32 -3.62 -5.46
C PRO A 29 -26.28 -4.41 -4.63
N TYR A 30 -25.05 -4.31 -5.11
CA TYR A 30 -23.77 -4.34 -4.39
C TYR A 30 -23.87 -4.09 -2.86
N PRO A 31 -22.99 -4.73 -2.05
CA PRO A 31 -21.61 -5.09 -2.41
C PRO A 31 -21.35 -6.59 -2.61
N LYS A 32 -22.17 -7.29 -3.39
CA LYS A 32 -21.76 -8.61 -3.89
C LYS A 32 -20.59 -8.45 -4.87
N SER A 33 -19.43 -8.95 -4.46
CA SER A 33 -18.17 -8.95 -5.22
C SER A 33 -18.33 -9.42 -6.66
N GLU A 34 -19.15 -10.45 -6.88
CA GLU A 34 -19.43 -11.07 -8.18
C GLU A 34 -20.00 -10.06 -9.19
N LEU A 35 -20.78 -9.10 -8.71
CA LEU A 35 -21.39 -8.08 -9.55
C LEU A 35 -20.36 -7.02 -9.96
N LEU A 36 -19.21 -6.88 -9.28
CA LEU A 36 -18.25 -5.79 -9.62
C LEU A 36 -17.75 -5.94 -11.05
N SER A 37 -17.73 -7.18 -11.54
CA SER A 37 -17.42 -7.53 -12.93
C SER A 37 -18.19 -6.73 -13.98
N SER A 38 -19.44 -6.31 -13.70
CA SER A 38 -20.25 -5.51 -14.64
C SER A 38 -20.00 -4.00 -14.57
N LEU A 39 -19.27 -3.51 -13.58
CA LEU A 39 -18.86 -2.11 -13.53
C LEU A 39 -17.59 -1.91 -14.38
N PRO A 40 -17.52 -0.82 -15.17
CA PRO A 40 -16.29 -0.45 -15.86
C PRO A 40 -15.21 -0.08 -14.84
N PHE A 41 -13.96 -0.39 -15.17
CA PHE A 41 -12.81 0.20 -14.47
C PHE A 41 -12.66 1.64 -14.89
N GLU A 42 -12.54 2.53 -13.90
CA GLU A 42 -12.22 3.93 -14.09
C GLU A 42 -10.74 4.17 -13.71
N GLY A 43 -10.11 5.18 -14.31
CA GLY A 43 -8.79 5.62 -13.87
C GLY A 43 -8.88 6.25 -12.48
N ASN A 44 -7.95 5.88 -11.60
CA ASN A 44 -8.04 6.20 -10.17
C ASN A 44 -8.00 7.70 -9.85
N MET A 45 -7.41 8.50 -10.74
CA MET A 45 -7.27 9.95 -10.57
C MET A 45 -8.17 10.75 -11.53
N ASP A 46 -8.97 10.09 -12.37
CA ASP A 46 -9.69 10.77 -13.45
C ASP A 46 -10.92 11.54 -12.93
N ASN A 47 -11.42 11.18 -11.75
CA ASN A 47 -12.70 11.63 -11.22
C ASN A 47 -12.60 12.24 -9.82
N ILE A 48 -11.45 12.81 -9.45
CA ILE A 48 -11.25 13.45 -8.13
C ILE A 48 -12.33 14.48 -7.78
N PRO A 49 -12.81 15.35 -8.71
CA PRO A 49 -13.87 16.31 -8.39
C PRO A 49 -15.22 15.69 -7.99
N ASN A 50 -15.44 14.40 -8.31
CA ASN A 50 -16.66 13.70 -7.92
C ASN A 50 -16.59 13.14 -6.49
N ILE A 51 -15.40 13.04 -5.90
CA ILE A 51 -15.21 12.59 -4.53
C ILE A 51 -15.69 13.69 -3.60
N ASN A 52 -16.67 13.38 -2.74
CA ASN A 52 -17.15 14.29 -1.71
C ASN A 52 -17.13 13.65 -0.32
N ARG A 53 -16.85 12.34 -0.25
CA ARG A 53 -16.80 11.55 0.97
C ARG A 53 -15.60 10.63 0.95
N MET A 54 -15.14 10.25 2.13
CA MET A 54 -14.04 9.31 2.28
C MET A 54 -14.17 8.40 3.50
N LEU A 55 -13.44 7.28 3.45
CA LEU A 55 -13.06 6.48 4.60
C LEU A 55 -11.55 6.46 4.71
N ARG A 56 -11.03 6.81 5.89
CA ARG A 56 -9.61 6.75 6.22
C ARG A 56 -9.30 5.45 6.93
N ALA A 57 -8.25 4.75 6.51
CA ALA A 57 -7.73 3.61 7.26
C ALA A 57 -6.97 4.14 8.49
N LYS A 58 -7.58 4.05 9.67
CA LYS A 58 -6.99 4.50 10.93
C LYS A 58 -5.90 3.54 11.41
N TRP A 59 -6.16 2.24 11.28
CA TRP A 59 -5.22 1.19 11.63
C TRP A 59 -5.07 0.26 10.42
N PRO A 60 -4.15 0.56 9.51
CA PRO A 60 -3.88 -0.29 8.37
C PRO A 60 -2.92 -1.40 8.84
N GLU A 61 -3.43 -2.60 9.05
CA GLU A 61 -2.71 -3.75 9.58
C GLU A 61 -2.25 -4.68 8.45
N PHE A 62 -0.96 -5.01 8.42
CA PHE A 62 -0.32 -5.76 7.33
C PHE A 62 0.35 -7.02 7.86
N SER A 63 0.39 -8.05 7.03
CA SER A 63 1.19 -9.24 7.30
C SER A 63 1.78 -9.88 6.05
N TRP A 64 2.95 -10.52 6.22
CA TRP A 64 3.65 -11.27 5.18
C TRP A 64 4.59 -12.30 5.79
N GLU A 65 4.98 -13.30 5.00
CA GLU A 65 5.96 -14.31 5.40
C GLU A 65 7.38 -13.79 5.20
N VAL A 66 8.23 -13.85 6.24
CA VAL A 66 9.66 -13.49 6.07
C VAL A 66 10.46 -14.63 5.46
N THR A 67 10.00 -15.87 5.59
CA THR A 67 10.47 -17.01 4.82
C THR A 67 9.30 -17.48 3.97
N LYS A 68 9.35 -17.18 2.67
CA LYS A 68 8.31 -17.57 1.71
C LYS A 68 7.99 -19.06 1.81
N GLY A 69 6.70 -19.36 1.90
CA GLY A 69 6.17 -20.73 1.97
C GLY A 69 6.19 -21.31 3.38
N ASP A 70 6.60 -20.54 4.38
CA ASP A 70 6.53 -20.90 5.80
C ASP A 70 5.63 -19.91 6.57
N PRO A 71 4.34 -20.25 6.74
CA PRO A 71 3.38 -19.43 7.46
C PRO A 71 3.78 -19.11 8.90
N THR A 72 4.61 -19.95 9.53
CA THR A 72 5.05 -19.74 10.93
C THR A 72 5.96 -18.52 11.07
N THR A 73 6.55 -18.08 9.95
CA THR A 73 7.42 -16.92 9.91
C THR A 73 6.66 -15.61 9.70
N ARG A 74 5.34 -15.67 9.48
CA ARG A 74 4.52 -14.48 9.21
C ARG A 74 4.71 -13.40 10.27
N LYS A 75 4.96 -12.17 9.80
CA LYS A 75 5.10 -10.97 10.61
C LYS A 75 3.91 -10.05 10.42
N TYR A 76 3.71 -9.19 11.39
CA TYR A 76 2.60 -8.26 11.49
C TYR A 76 3.13 -6.87 11.78
N GLN A 77 2.57 -5.89 11.09
CA GLN A 77 2.91 -4.48 11.26
C GLN A 77 1.69 -3.63 10.92
N MET A 78 1.36 -2.69 11.79
CA MET A 78 0.47 -1.59 11.45
C MET A 78 1.30 -0.54 10.73
N PHE A 79 0.94 -0.14 9.52
CA PHE A 79 1.61 1.00 8.90
C PHE A 79 1.08 2.31 9.49
N ALA A 80 1.65 3.43 9.04
CA ALA A 80 1.23 4.75 9.47
C ALA A 80 -0.29 4.92 9.31
N PRO A 81 -0.98 5.51 10.30
CA PRO A 81 -2.39 5.86 10.16
C PRO A 81 -2.63 6.71 8.91
N ASP A 82 -3.81 6.58 8.31
CA ASP A 82 -4.28 7.41 7.20
C ASP A 82 -3.44 7.36 5.91
N ILE A 83 -2.53 6.37 5.82
CA ILE A 83 -1.74 6.02 4.64
C ILE A 83 -2.57 5.49 3.48
N SER A 84 -3.82 5.11 3.75
CA SER A 84 -4.72 4.49 2.79
C SER A 84 -6.14 4.97 3.00
N ARG A 85 -6.84 5.24 1.89
CA ARG A 85 -8.16 5.88 1.93
C ARG A 85 -9.03 5.40 0.77
N LEU A 86 -10.34 5.44 0.99
CA LEU A 86 -11.36 5.21 -0.02
C LEU A 86 -12.11 6.53 -0.26
N GLY A 87 -12.22 6.96 -1.51
CA GLY A 87 -12.89 8.19 -1.93
C GLY A 87 -14.08 7.90 -2.84
N TYR A 88 -15.24 8.46 -2.49
CA TYR A 88 -16.52 8.18 -3.14
C TYR A 88 -17.45 9.40 -3.10
N ASP A 89 -18.58 9.29 -3.81
CA ASP A 89 -19.62 10.32 -3.82
C ASP A 89 -20.80 10.02 -2.89
N ASN A 90 -21.72 10.97 -2.75
CA ASN A 90 -22.93 10.86 -1.93
C ASN A 90 -23.90 9.75 -2.36
N THR A 91 -23.74 9.19 -3.56
CA THR A 91 -24.53 8.04 -4.03
C THR A 91 -23.89 6.72 -3.58
N GLY A 92 -22.57 6.72 -3.40
CA GLY A 92 -21.78 5.56 -3.00
C GLY A 92 -20.84 5.05 -4.09
N LYS A 93 -20.77 5.71 -5.27
CA LYS A 93 -19.81 5.29 -6.29
C LYS A 93 -18.39 5.59 -5.82
N VAL A 94 -17.54 4.57 -5.88
CA VAL A 94 -16.11 4.70 -5.59
C VAL A 94 -15.41 5.27 -6.82
N TRP A 95 -14.63 6.31 -6.60
CA TRP A 95 -13.92 7.03 -7.66
C TRP A 95 -12.41 6.92 -7.53
N SER A 96 -11.88 6.83 -6.31
CA SER A 96 -10.45 6.75 -6.04
C SER A 96 -10.17 5.93 -4.79
N ILE A 97 -9.12 5.12 -4.84
CA ILE A 97 -8.54 4.44 -3.69
C ILE A 97 -7.07 4.85 -3.58
N ILE A 98 -6.63 5.18 -2.38
CA ILE A 98 -5.23 5.48 -2.05
C ILE A 98 -4.67 4.26 -1.33
N CYS A 99 -3.61 3.70 -1.89
CA CYS A 99 -2.80 2.62 -1.33
C CYS A 99 -1.51 3.19 -0.73
N PRO A 100 -0.80 2.41 0.09
CA PRO A 100 0.25 2.92 0.94
C PRO A 100 1.55 3.30 0.23
N GLN A 101 2.26 4.20 0.92
CA GLN A 101 3.59 4.67 0.59
C GLN A 101 4.53 4.40 1.76
N GLN A 102 5.66 3.77 1.48
CA GLN A 102 6.71 3.52 2.45
C GLN A 102 8.06 3.99 1.92
N GLY A 103 9.00 4.17 2.83
CA GLY A 103 10.40 4.40 2.48
C GLY A 103 11.30 3.72 3.48
N ILE A 104 12.44 3.22 2.99
CA ILE A 104 13.53 2.77 3.85
C ILE A 104 14.67 3.77 3.70
N TYR A 105 15.05 4.39 4.80
CA TYR A 105 16.22 5.25 4.86
C TYR A 105 17.48 4.41 5.10
N PHE A 106 18.52 4.65 4.30
CA PHE A 106 19.83 4.06 4.48
C PHE A 106 20.84 5.14 4.91
N PRO A 107 21.02 5.40 6.22
CA PRO A 107 21.87 6.49 6.71
C PRO A 107 23.31 6.42 6.19
N THR A 108 23.89 5.22 6.15
CA THR A 108 25.25 4.99 5.65
C THR A 108 25.41 5.30 4.17
N LEU A 109 24.31 5.31 3.43
CA LEU A 109 24.28 5.57 1.99
C LEU A 109 23.81 6.98 1.64
N GLY A 110 23.20 7.71 2.59
CA GLY A 110 22.61 9.03 2.35
C GLY A 110 21.55 9.02 1.25
N ALA A 111 20.74 7.94 1.19
CA ALA A 111 19.69 7.76 0.21
C ALA A 111 18.48 7.07 0.85
N THR A 112 17.30 7.42 0.35
CA THR A 112 16.03 6.80 0.73
C THR A 112 15.52 5.97 -0.43
N LEU A 113 15.14 4.73 -0.16
CA LEU A 113 14.48 3.86 -1.12
C LEU A 113 12.97 3.91 -0.87
N ASN A 114 12.27 4.59 -1.75
CA ASN A 114 10.83 4.75 -1.70
C ASN A 114 10.13 3.55 -2.34
N VAL A 115 8.97 3.20 -1.79
CA VAL A 115 8.02 2.24 -2.33
C VAL A 115 6.64 2.87 -2.30
N GLU A 116 5.98 2.92 -3.46
CA GLU A 116 4.59 3.34 -3.55
C GLU A 116 3.79 2.30 -4.30
N VAL A 117 2.64 1.93 -3.73
CA VAL A 117 1.63 1.15 -4.43
C VAL A 117 0.63 2.10 -5.07
N THR A 118 0.81 2.38 -6.37
CA THR A 118 -0.11 3.25 -7.11
C THR A 118 -1.32 2.45 -7.58
N VAL A 119 -2.54 2.87 -7.23
CA VAL A 119 -3.77 2.35 -7.84
C VAL A 119 -3.92 2.95 -9.23
N THR A 120 -3.98 2.11 -10.26
CA THR A 120 -4.08 2.53 -11.67
C THR A 120 -5.51 2.53 -12.18
N GLY A 121 -6.37 1.70 -11.59
CA GLY A 121 -7.79 1.72 -11.86
C GLY A 121 -8.58 1.11 -10.71
N ASN A 122 -9.83 1.53 -10.60
CA ASN A 122 -10.75 1.00 -9.60
C ASN A 122 -12.17 0.88 -10.15
N ARG A 123 -12.96 0.08 -9.44
CA ARG A 123 -14.42 0.06 -9.51
C ARG A 123 -14.94 -0.38 -8.16
N GLY A 124 -16.04 0.19 -7.72
CA GLY A 124 -16.59 -0.20 -6.43
C GLY A 124 -17.79 0.63 -6.01
N TRP A 125 -18.39 0.19 -4.92
CA TRP A 125 -19.51 0.88 -4.31
C TRP A 125 -19.45 0.77 -2.79
N ILE A 126 -19.97 1.78 -2.11
CA ILE A 126 -20.15 1.83 -0.66
C ILE A 126 -21.59 2.22 -0.30
N ASN A 127 -22.10 1.68 0.80
CA ASN A 127 -23.34 2.09 1.43
C ASN A 127 -23.11 2.35 2.92
N GLU A 128 -23.05 3.63 3.31
CA GLU A 128 -22.76 4.04 4.69
C GLU A 128 -23.83 3.60 5.71
N LEU A 129 -25.05 3.34 5.23
CA LEU A 129 -26.18 2.92 6.07
C LEU A 129 -26.32 1.39 6.18
N ALA A 130 -25.50 0.62 5.46
CA ALA A 130 -25.52 -0.83 5.52
C ALA A 130 -24.88 -1.38 6.81
N SER A 131 -25.06 -2.69 7.03
CA SER A 131 -24.27 -3.45 8.00
C SER A 131 -22.77 -3.41 7.63
N VAL A 132 -21.88 -3.75 8.58
CA VAL A 132 -20.43 -3.77 8.32
C VAL A 132 -20.11 -4.69 7.15
N GLU A 133 -20.77 -5.84 7.11
CA GLU A 133 -20.53 -6.91 6.15
C GLU A 133 -20.93 -6.51 4.73
N ASP A 134 -21.96 -5.65 4.60
CA ASP A 134 -22.50 -5.17 3.34
C ASP A 134 -22.17 -3.69 3.08
N LEU A 135 -21.13 -3.17 3.75
CA LEU A 135 -20.77 -1.76 3.64
C LEU A 135 -20.16 -1.42 2.28
N PHE A 136 -19.25 -2.25 1.75
CA PHE A 136 -18.44 -1.87 0.60
C PHE A 136 -17.85 -3.07 -0.14
N ALA A 137 -17.67 -2.94 -1.46
CA ALA A 137 -16.74 -3.79 -2.20
C ALA A 137 -16.13 -2.98 -3.33
N ALA A 138 -14.83 -3.21 -3.57
CA ALA A 138 -14.15 -2.69 -4.74
C ALA A 138 -13.18 -3.71 -5.33
N ASP A 139 -12.90 -3.51 -6.60
CA ASP A 139 -11.79 -4.14 -7.29
C ASP A 139 -10.81 -3.05 -7.69
N ILE A 140 -9.52 -3.30 -7.50
CA ILE A 140 -8.45 -2.37 -7.85
C ILE A 140 -7.40 -3.05 -8.72
N LYS A 141 -6.76 -2.25 -9.57
CA LYS A 141 -5.50 -2.57 -10.23
C LYS A 141 -4.41 -1.71 -9.62
N ILE A 142 -3.27 -2.32 -9.34
CA ILE A 142 -2.16 -1.64 -8.67
C ILE A 142 -0.85 -1.81 -9.45
N GLN A 143 0.05 -0.87 -9.25
CA GLN A 143 1.41 -0.89 -9.79
C GLN A 143 2.40 -0.44 -8.72
N PRO A 144 2.93 -1.37 -7.91
CA PRO A 144 4.04 -1.07 -7.01
C PRO A 144 5.23 -0.51 -7.80
N THR A 145 5.85 0.51 -7.23
CA THR A 145 6.97 1.23 -7.83
C THR A 145 8.02 1.54 -6.77
N ILE A 146 9.29 1.24 -7.07
CA ILE A 146 10.43 1.49 -6.18
C ILE A 146 11.39 2.49 -6.85
N TRP A 147 11.87 3.48 -6.11
CA TRP A 147 12.91 4.39 -6.61
C TRP A 147 13.75 4.98 -5.47
N PHE A 148 14.94 5.46 -5.79
CA PHE A 148 15.75 6.21 -4.86
C PHE A 148 15.42 7.70 -4.90
N SER A 149 15.48 8.34 -3.72
CA SER A 149 15.62 9.78 -3.55
C SER A 149 16.89 10.09 -2.74
N PRO A 150 17.53 11.25 -2.97
CA PRO A 150 18.63 11.68 -2.13
C PRO A 150 18.11 12.15 -0.77
N ASP A 151 18.82 11.79 0.29
CA ASP A 151 18.74 12.50 1.57
C ASP A 151 19.62 13.76 1.52
N SER A 152 20.88 13.58 1.10
CA SER A 152 21.78 14.66 0.73
C SER A 152 22.31 14.46 -0.68
N VAL A 153 22.27 15.51 -1.48
CA VAL A 153 22.87 15.50 -2.82
C VAL A 153 24.37 15.27 -2.77
N ASP A 154 25.04 15.52 -1.65
CA ASP A 154 26.49 15.41 -1.51
C ASP A 154 26.95 14.03 -1.02
N SER A 155 26.04 13.10 -0.74
CA SER A 155 26.42 11.77 -0.26
C SER A 155 27.20 10.99 -1.33
N TRP A 156 28.24 10.27 -0.91
CA TRP A 156 29.16 9.62 -1.85
C TRP A 156 28.44 8.63 -2.78
N LEU A 157 27.54 7.81 -2.23
CA LEU A 157 26.78 6.84 -3.02
C LEU A 157 25.83 7.55 -3.99
N TRP A 158 25.10 8.57 -3.54
CA TRP A 158 24.21 9.32 -4.42
C TRP A 158 24.97 9.92 -5.61
N GLN A 159 26.16 10.49 -5.35
CA GLN A 159 27.04 10.97 -6.39
C GLN A 159 27.52 9.85 -7.34
N GLN A 160 27.77 8.63 -6.85
CA GLN A 160 28.08 7.50 -7.74
C GLN A 160 26.87 7.06 -8.56
N LEU A 161 25.67 7.04 -7.96
CA LEU A 161 24.42 6.72 -8.64
C LEU A 161 24.14 7.73 -9.75
N LEU A 162 24.34 9.03 -9.51
CA LEU A 162 24.22 10.07 -10.53
C LEU A 162 25.22 9.86 -11.68
N LYS A 163 26.50 9.58 -11.37
CA LYS A 163 27.51 9.29 -12.41
C LYS A 163 27.13 8.05 -13.23
N LEU A 164 26.66 7.00 -12.58
CA LEU A 164 26.26 5.76 -13.24
C LEU A 164 25.02 5.98 -14.11
N ASN A 165 24.06 6.73 -13.58
CA ASN A 165 22.86 7.13 -14.31
C ASN A 165 23.20 7.91 -15.58
N ASN A 166 24.12 8.87 -15.49
CA ASN A 166 24.61 9.62 -16.65
C ASN A 166 25.31 8.70 -17.66
N LYS A 167 26.17 7.77 -17.19
CA LYS A 167 26.83 6.75 -18.05
C LYS A 167 25.79 5.88 -18.76
N TRP A 168 24.65 5.62 -18.14
CA TRP A 168 23.58 4.75 -18.64
C TRP A 168 22.39 5.53 -19.22
N SER A 169 22.61 6.76 -19.71
CA SER A 169 21.58 7.57 -20.41
C SER A 169 20.32 7.81 -19.58
N ASP A 170 20.52 8.11 -18.31
CA ASP A 170 19.49 8.45 -17.34
C ASP A 170 18.42 7.35 -17.12
N LYS A 171 18.79 6.08 -17.16
CA LYS A 171 17.83 4.96 -17.02
C LYS A 171 17.66 4.44 -15.60
N LEU A 172 18.46 4.86 -14.64
CA LEU A 172 18.37 4.36 -13.26
C LEU A 172 17.12 4.88 -12.55
N PRO A 173 16.59 4.11 -11.57
CA PRO A 173 15.40 4.45 -10.82
C PRO A 173 15.68 5.52 -9.75
N LEU A 174 16.17 6.68 -10.16
CA LEU A 174 16.46 7.84 -9.29
C LEU A 174 15.29 8.84 -9.23
N SER A 175 14.12 8.42 -9.67
CA SER A 175 12.84 9.14 -9.56
C SER A 175 11.70 8.15 -9.76
N LYS A 176 10.50 8.48 -9.25
CA LYS A 176 9.31 7.63 -9.43
C LYS A 176 8.99 7.32 -10.90
N LEU A 177 9.18 8.30 -11.80
CA LEU A 177 8.93 8.13 -13.23
C LEU A 177 9.76 6.98 -13.84
N LYS A 178 11.00 6.83 -13.37
CA LYS A 178 11.95 5.79 -13.81
C LYS A 178 12.03 4.62 -12.84
N GLY A 179 11.12 4.56 -11.87
CA GLY A 179 11.14 3.57 -10.81
C GLY A 179 11.00 2.14 -11.31
N ILE A 180 11.54 1.21 -10.53
CA ILE A 180 11.40 -0.22 -10.71
C ILE A 180 9.93 -0.57 -10.55
N ARG A 181 9.32 -1.14 -11.60
CA ARG A 181 7.92 -1.58 -11.58
C ARG A 181 7.87 -3.06 -11.27
N ILE A 182 6.95 -3.45 -10.39
CA ILE A 182 6.74 -4.85 -9.98
C ILE A 182 5.38 -5.28 -10.47
N SER A 183 5.29 -6.47 -11.05
CA SER A 183 3.99 -7.09 -11.34
C SER A 183 3.31 -7.56 -10.06
N THR A 184 1.98 -7.63 -10.06
CA THR A 184 1.20 -8.13 -8.93
C THR A 184 -0.02 -8.88 -9.43
N SER A 185 -0.51 -9.81 -8.62
CA SER A 185 -1.77 -10.50 -8.84
C SER A 185 -2.57 -10.58 -7.55
N ASN A 186 -3.80 -11.05 -7.66
CA ASN A 186 -4.62 -11.41 -6.50
C ASN A 186 -3.98 -12.52 -5.65
N GLY A 187 -4.52 -12.74 -4.45
CA GLY A 187 -3.97 -13.67 -3.46
C GLY A 187 -3.90 -15.14 -3.89
N ASP A 188 -4.75 -15.58 -4.83
CA ASP A 188 -4.73 -16.91 -5.44
C ASP A 188 -3.90 -16.96 -6.75
N ASN A 189 -3.30 -15.83 -7.15
CA ASN A 189 -2.42 -15.70 -8.32
C ASN A 189 -3.10 -16.10 -9.65
N THR A 190 -4.37 -15.75 -9.83
CA THR A 190 -5.15 -16.06 -11.03
C THR A 190 -5.31 -14.88 -11.99
N ASN A 191 -5.24 -13.64 -11.50
CA ASN A 191 -5.34 -12.43 -12.33
C ASN A 191 -4.78 -11.17 -11.63
N ASP A 192 -4.77 -10.03 -12.32
CA ASP A 192 -4.24 -8.75 -11.85
C ASP A 192 -5.24 -7.87 -11.07
N ILE A 193 -6.46 -8.38 -10.82
CA ILE A 193 -7.53 -7.64 -10.15
C ILE A 193 -7.51 -7.98 -8.66
N ILE A 194 -7.12 -7.01 -7.84
CA ILE A 194 -7.11 -7.15 -6.39
C ILE A 194 -8.50 -6.83 -5.85
N GLN A 195 -9.04 -7.77 -5.09
CA GLN A 195 -10.34 -7.67 -4.49
C GLN A 195 -10.23 -7.06 -3.09
N VAL A 196 -10.94 -5.96 -2.86
CA VAL A 196 -11.10 -5.36 -1.53
C VAL A 196 -12.49 -5.72 -1.01
N ARG A 197 -12.53 -6.40 0.13
CA ARG A 197 -13.76 -7.02 0.67
C ARG A 197 -13.95 -6.63 2.13
N MET A 198 -15.19 -6.52 2.58
CA MET A 198 -15.48 -6.30 3.99
C MET A 198 -15.09 -7.51 4.85
N GLY A 199 -14.78 -7.23 6.11
CA GLY A 199 -14.36 -8.22 7.10
C GLY A 199 -12.84 -8.32 7.22
N GLU A 200 -12.41 -9.11 8.19
CA GLU A 200 -11.01 -9.48 8.38
C GLU A 200 -10.65 -10.63 7.43
N TYR A 201 -9.39 -10.72 7.01
CA TYR A 201 -8.94 -11.81 6.15
C TYR A 201 -9.11 -13.17 6.85
N PRO A 202 -9.79 -14.16 6.23
CA PRO A 202 -10.22 -15.36 6.93
C PRO A 202 -9.12 -16.40 7.17
N ASP A 203 -8.17 -16.56 6.23
CA ASP A 203 -7.22 -17.69 6.26
C ASP A 203 -5.98 -17.43 7.12
N TYR A 204 -5.72 -16.17 7.47
CA TYR A 204 -4.55 -15.77 8.25
C TYR A 204 -4.99 -14.84 9.37
N PRO A 205 -5.13 -15.35 10.61
CA PRO A 205 -5.59 -14.54 11.72
C PRO A 205 -4.55 -13.48 12.06
N PHE A 206 -5.02 -12.28 12.30
CA PHE A 206 -4.22 -11.22 12.92
C PHE A 206 -4.18 -11.42 14.44
N PRO A 207 -3.12 -10.98 15.13
CA PRO A 207 -3.05 -11.06 16.59
C PRO A 207 -4.10 -10.14 17.22
N GLU A 208 -4.57 -10.46 18.43
CA GLU A 208 -5.60 -9.69 19.15
C GLU A 208 -5.27 -8.19 19.27
N ARG A 209 -3.98 -7.85 19.38
CA ARG A 209 -3.52 -6.44 19.44
C ARG A 209 -3.76 -5.63 18.16
N ALA A 210 -4.05 -6.29 17.04
CA ALA A 210 -4.40 -5.69 15.75
C ALA A 210 -5.93 -5.68 15.53
N ASN A 211 -6.70 -5.99 16.57
CA ASN A 211 -8.17 -5.89 16.56
C ASN A 211 -8.60 -4.53 17.10
N HIS A 212 -9.25 -3.72 16.28
CA HIS A 212 -9.58 -2.33 16.62
C HIS A 212 -11.08 -2.10 16.88
N TRP A 213 -11.88 -3.16 17.07
CA TRP A 213 -13.30 -2.99 17.41
C TRP A 213 -13.49 -2.27 18.76
N ASN A 214 -12.63 -2.56 19.74
CA ASN A 214 -12.67 -1.89 21.05
C ASN A 214 -12.11 -0.46 21.01
N GLU A 215 -11.47 -0.08 19.90
CA GLU A 215 -10.98 1.28 19.62
C GLU A 215 -11.95 2.07 18.72
N TYR A 216 -13.19 1.60 18.60
CA TYR A 216 -14.25 2.25 17.83
C TYR A 216 -13.99 2.31 16.32
N ALA A 217 -13.31 1.30 15.76
CA ALA A 217 -13.30 1.11 14.32
C ALA A 217 -14.73 1.01 13.78
N TRP A 218 -14.98 1.72 12.68
CA TRP A 218 -16.29 1.76 12.03
C TRP A 218 -16.55 0.50 11.20
N ALA A 219 -15.51 0.06 10.53
CA ALA A 219 -15.50 -0.98 9.52
C ALA A 219 -14.08 -1.55 9.38
N VAL A 220 -13.98 -2.77 8.85
CA VAL A 220 -12.71 -3.38 8.44
C VAL A 220 -12.88 -3.99 7.05
N ALA A 221 -11.89 -3.78 6.20
CA ALA A 221 -11.82 -4.41 4.89
C ALA A 221 -10.49 -5.15 4.75
N ASN A 222 -10.49 -6.23 3.97
CA ASN A 222 -9.31 -7.01 3.68
C ASN A 222 -9.00 -7.09 2.19
N LEU A 223 -7.73 -7.34 1.90
CA LEU A 223 -7.25 -7.70 0.56
C LEU A 223 -5.97 -8.56 0.69
N ALA A 224 -5.69 -9.32 -0.35
CA ALA A 224 -4.45 -10.06 -0.51
C ALA A 224 -3.82 -9.78 -1.87
N VAL A 225 -2.51 -9.55 -1.87
CA VAL A 225 -1.71 -9.27 -3.07
C VAL A 225 -0.55 -10.25 -3.12
N THR A 226 -0.44 -10.95 -4.24
CA THR A 226 0.76 -11.74 -4.55
C THR A 226 1.75 -10.85 -5.28
N ILE A 227 2.98 -10.79 -4.78
CA ILE A 227 4.08 -10.05 -5.41
C ILE A 227 4.60 -10.84 -6.60
N GLY A 228 4.69 -10.20 -7.76
CA GLY A 228 5.26 -10.78 -8.98
C GLY A 228 6.73 -10.38 -9.20
N SER A 229 7.22 -10.66 -10.40
CA SER A 229 8.59 -10.31 -10.80
C SER A 229 8.75 -8.81 -11.04
N ILE A 230 10.01 -8.35 -11.02
CA ILE A 230 10.37 -7.04 -11.56
C ILE A 230 10.05 -7.02 -13.05
N ASN A 231 9.42 -5.94 -13.52
CA ASN A 231 9.21 -5.73 -14.95
C ASN A 231 10.56 -5.43 -15.60
N SER A 232 11.03 -6.32 -16.46
CA SER A 232 12.28 -6.14 -17.20
C SER A 232 12.23 -4.88 -18.06
N THR A 233 13.37 -4.21 -18.15
CA THR A 233 13.61 -3.12 -19.08
C THR A 233 14.19 -3.67 -20.38
N SER A 234 14.48 -2.80 -21.34
CA SER A 234 15.22 -3.18 -22.55
C SER A 234 16.75 -3.21 -22.35
N ASP A 235 17.23 -3.00 -21.12
CA ASP A 235 18.65 -2.81 -20.80
C ASP A 235 19.09 -3.74 -19.66
N SER A 236 19.90 -4.75 -19.98
CA SER A 236 20.32 -5.79 -19.03
C SER A 236 21.12 -5.24 -17.85
N ASN A 237 21.82 -4.12 -18.02
CA ASN A 237 22.56 -3.48 -16.92
C ASN A 237 21.61 -2.87 -15.90
N VAL A 238 20.54 -2.22 -16.40
CA VAL A 238 19.47 -1.66 -15.56
C VAL A 238 18.69 -2.78 -14.87
N ASP A 239 18.43 -3.90 -15.56
CA ASP A 239 17.76 -5.04 -14.93
C ASP A 239 18.59 -5.68 -13.80
N THR A 240 19.92 -5.76 -14.00
CA THR A 240 20.85 -6.23 -12.97
C THR A 240 20.88 -5.26 -11.79
N PHE A 241 20.90 -3.95 -12.05
CA PHE A 241 20.79 -2.92 -11.02
C PHE A 241 19.49 -3.09 -10.21
N ASN A 242 18.36 -3.18 -10.90
CA ASN A 242 17.04 -3.29 -10.27
C ASN A 242 16.93 -4.54 -9.39
N SER A 243 17.48 -5.67 -9.84
CA SER A 243 17.52 -6.91 -9.05
C SER A 243 18.32 -6.75 -7.75
N LYS A 244 19.46 -6.06 -7.80
CA LYS A 244 20.27 -5.77 -6.59
C LYS A 244 19.57 -4.83 -5.62
N VAL A 245 18.85 -3.82 -6.13
CA VAL A 245 18.03 -2.93 -5.29
C VAL A 245 16.93 -3.72 -4.59
N MET A 246 16.27 -4.63 -5.29
CA MET A 246 15.23 -5.49 -4.71
C MET A 246 15.79 -6.43 -3.63
N GLU A 247 16.98 -6.98 -3.84
CA GLU A 247 17.68 -7.80 -2.83
C GLU A 247 17.92 -6.99 -1.54
N LEU A 248 18.43 -5.76 -1.66
CA LEU A 248 18.64 -4.87 -0.51
C LEU A 248 17.33 -4.55 0.22
N PHE A 249 16.27 -4.22 -0.53
CA PHE A 249 14.97 -3.93 0.06
C PHE A 249 14.42 -5.12 0.85
N ASN A 250 14.49 -6.32 0.26
CA ASN A 250 13.96 -7.53 0.87
C ASN A 250 14.75 -7.96 2.11
N LEU A 251 16.07 -7.78 2.14
CA LEU A 251 16.86 -8.02 3.35
C LEU A 251 16.44 -7.10 4.51
N GLY A 252 16.14 -5.82 4.22
CA GLY A 252 15.70 -4.86 5.23
C GLY A 252 14.25 -5.06 5.68
N SER A 253 13.36 -5.46 4.77
CA SER A 253 11.91 -5.59 5.03
C SER A 253 11.48 -7.01 5.41
N GLY A 254 12.41 -7.96 5.51
CA GLY A 254 12.08 -9.36 5.76
C GLY A 254 11.29 -9.97 4.59
N ASN A 255 11.82 -9.84 3.38
CA ASN A 255 11.28 -10.43 2.14
C ASN A 255 9.86 -9.96 1.76
N LEU A 256 9.46 -8.76 2.17
CA LEU A 256 8.14 -8.20 1.89
C LEU A 256 7.83 -8.17 0.38
N LEU A 257 8.78 -7.73 -0.45
CA LEU A 257 8.64 -7.68 -1.91
C LEU A 257 9.32 -8.87 -2.61
N GLN A 258 9.47 -9.99 -1.91
CA GLN A 258 9.99 -11.21 -2.52
C GLN A 258 8.96 -11.79 -3.48
N GLU A 259 9.42 -12.23 -4.66
CA GLU A 259 8.54 -12.80 -5.68
C GLU A 259 7.75 -14.03 -5.18
N ASN A 260 6.45 -13.99 -5.43
CA ASN A 260 5.38 -14.86 -4.95
C ASN A 260 5.15 -14.86 -3.43
N ASN A 261 5.60 -13.84 -2.70
CA ASN A 261 5.10 -13.60 -1.34
C ASN A 261 3.67 -13.07 -1.40
N ILE A 262 2.85 -13.41 -0.41
CA ILE A 262 1.45 -12.95 -0.30
C ILE A 262 1.35 -11.95 0.85
N LEU A 263 1.08 -10.71 0.50
CA LEU A 263 0.83 -9.62 1.42
C LEU A 263 -0.66 -9.59 1.76
N ILE A 264 -0.99 -9.62 3.05
CA ILE A 264 -2.36 -9.64 3.56
C ILE A 264 -2.61 -8.42 4.43
N TRP A 265 -3.76 -7.79 4.21
CA TRP A 265 -4.07 -6.49 4.76
C TRP A 265 -5.44 -6.57 5.44
N ASN A 266 -5.53 -6.01 6.65
CA ASN A 266 -6.77 -5.67 7.33
C ASN A 266 -6.78 -4.16 7.56
N LEU A 267 -7.61 -3.45 6.81
CA LEU A 267 -7.74 -2.00 6.81
C LEU A 267 -8.88 -1.58 7.73
N TRP A 268 -8.56 -1.20 8.95
CA TRP A 268 -9.55 -0.74 9.93
C TRP A 268 -9.84 0.74 9.75
N ALA A 269 -11.07 1.06 9.38
CA ALA A 269 -11.50 2.39 9.01
C ALA A 269 -12.13 3.16 10.17
N GLY A 270 -11.94 4.48 10.16
CA GLY A 270 -12.77 5.42 10.91
C GLY A 270 -14.18 5.54 10.31
N SER A 271 -15.04 6.32 10.95
CA SER A 271 -16.35 6.67 10.39
C SER A 271 -16.21 7.47 9.08
N PRO A 272 -17.25 7.52 8.22
CA PRO A 272 -17.25 8.37 7.04
C PRO A 272 -16.95 9.83 7.36
N GLU A 273 -16.24 10.48 6.45
CA GLU A 273 -15.85 11.90 6.56
C GLU A 273 -16.10 12.60 5.22
N LEU A 274 -16.32 13.92 5.26
CA LEU A 274 -16.35 14.73 4.04
C LEU A 274 -14.92 14.93 3.52
N VAL A 275 -14.76 14.82 2.20
CA VAL A 275 -13.42 14.97 1.60
C VAL A 275 -13.02 16.45 1.53
N ASN A 276 -11.74 16.72 1.75
CA ASN A 276 -11.10 17.93 1.26
C ASN A 276 -10.44 17.59 -0.08
N GLN A 277 -10.97 18.10 -1.19
CA GLN A 277 -10.51 17.71 -2.54
C GLN A 277 -9.07 18.14 -2.82
N ASP A 278 -8.68 19.34 -2.38
CA ASP A 278 -7.31 19.85 -2.56
C ASP A 278 -6.31 18.97 -1.79
N GLU A 279 -6.66 18.58 -0.56
CA GLU A 279 -5.82 17.67 0.22
C GLU A 279 -5.77 16.28 -0.41
N TRP A 280 -6.90 15.76 -0.89
CA TRP A 280 -6.97 14.45 -1.54
C TRP A 280 -6.07 14.37 -2.77
N GLU A 281 -6.16 15.35 -3.67
CA GLU A 281 -5.36 15.42 -4.90
C GLU A 281 -3.86 15.46 -4.59
N ASN A 282 -3.48 16.16 -3.53
CA ASN A 282 -2.08 16.34 -3.12
C ASN A 282 -1.57 15.30 -2.13
N HIS A 283 -2.44 14.44 -1.60
CA HIS A 283 -2.14 13.52 -0.51
C HIS A 283 -0.91 12.67 -0.80
N ALA A 284 -0.87 12.02 -1.97
CA ALA A 284 0.24 11.17 -2.35
C ALA A 284 1.57 11.93 -2.49
N ASN A 285 1.54 13.21 -2.86
CA ASN A 285 2.75 14.03 -2.95
C ASN A 285 3.21 14.50 -1.57
N TYR A 286 2.27 14.84 -0.69
CA TYR A 286 2.55 15.21 0.70
C TYR A 286 3.23 14.07 1.47
N TRP A 287 2.71 12.85 1.33
CA TRP A 287 3.30 11.64 1.93
C TRP A 287 4.72 11.39 1.44
N ARG A 288 4.93 11.39 0.11
CA ARG A 288 6.25 11.24 -0.49
C ARG A 288 7.23 12.28 0.01
N HIS A 289 6.82 13.55 0.03
CA HIS A 289 7.66 14.64 0.50
C HIS A 289 8.07 14.46 1.97
N SER A 290 7.15 14.02 2.83
CA SER A 290 7.47 13.74 4.24
C SER A 290 8.47 12.59 4.38
N ILE A 291 8.32 11.52 3.61
CA ILE A 291 9.26 10.38 3.62
C ILE A 291 10.65 10.82 3.10
N ASP A 292 10.68 11.59 2.01
CA ASP A 292 11.93 12.07 1.42
C ASP A 292 12.69 13.02 2.35
N VAL A 293 12.00 13.95 3.03
CA VAL A 293 12.64 15.01 3.82
C VAL A 293 12.82 14.65 5.28
N ASN A 294 11.79 14.07 5.91
CA ASN A 294 11.79 13.81 7.34
C ASN A 294 12.10 12.35 7.67
N HIS A 295 12.09 11.47 6.66
CA HIS A 295 12.21 10.01 6.81
C HIS A 295 11.16 9.41 7.74
N ARG A 296 10.00 10.06 7.80
CA ARG A 296 8.88 9.68 8.66
C ARG A 296 7.54 9.90 7.95
N PRO A 297 6.55 9.03 8.17
CA PRO A 297 5.19 9.28 7.74
C PRO A 297 4.62 10.53 8.43
N PRO A 298 3.78 11.32 7.75
CA PRO A 298 3.27 12.58 8.29
C PRO A 298 2.31 12.40 9.46
N GLU A 299 1.57 11.29 9.49
CA GLU A 299 0.53 10.98 10.48
C GLU A 299 1.05 10.13 11.65
N GLY A 300 2.38 10.09 11.81
CA GLY A 300 3.05 9.29 12.83
C GLY A 300 3.50 7.93 12.33
N GLU A 301 4.44 7.35 13.07
CA GLU A 301 4.98 6.04 12.74
C GLU A 301 3.92 4.94 12.89
N GLY A 302 4.04 3.91 12.08
CA GLY A 302 3.36 2.65 12.31
C GLY A 302 3.91 1.92 13.56
N THR A 303 3.54 0.66 13.71
CA THR A 303 4.13 -0.20 14.75
C THR A 303 5.43 -0.85 14.26
N ASN A 304 6.20 -1.40 15.20
CA ASN A 304 7.34 -2.24 14.86
C ASN A 304 6.86 -3.57 14.26
N ILE A 305 7.66 -4.15 13.37
CA ILE A 305 7.41 -5.48 12.81
C ILE A 305 7.50 -6.52 13.93
N THR A 306 6.49 -7.36 14.09
CA THR A 306 6.41 -8.36 15.16
C THR A 306 5.93 -9.72 14.65
N ASN A 307 6.23 -10.82 15.36
CA ASN A 307 5.54 -12.10 15.14
C ASN A 307 4.16 -12.10 15.79
N PHE A 308 3.39 -13.19 15.66
CA PHE A 308 2.05 -13.28 16.24
C PHE A 308 2.02 -12.99 17.76
N ASN A 309 3.06 -13.38 18.50
CA ASN A 309 3.16 -13.19 19.96
C ASN A 309 3.66 -11.80 20.37
N GLY A 310 4.04 -10.94 19.43
CA GLY A 310 4.53 -9.58 19.70
C GLY A 310 6.05 -9.47 19.82
N GLU A 311 6.80 -10.54 19.56
CA GLU A 311 8.27 -10.48 19.54
C GLU A 311 8.72 -9.71 18.30
N GLN A 312 9.58 -8.71 18.51
CA GLN A 312 10.06 -7.85 17.44
C GLN A 312 10.92 -8.62 16.43
N PHE A 313 10.67 -8.37 15.16
CA PHE A 313 11.57 -8.77 14.09
C PHE A 313 12.81 -7.87 14.14
N LYS A 314 13.98 -8.50 14.07
CA LYS A 314 15.25 -7.80 13.92
C LYS A 314 15.88 -8.31 12.64
N ALA A 315 16.08 -7.41 11.68
CA ALA A 315 16.87 -7.73 10.50
C ALA A 315 18.30 -8.10 10.93
N ASN A 316 18.95 -8.99 10.18
CA ASN A 316 20.37 -9.26 10.41
C ASN A 316 21.18 -8.07 9.90
N GLU A 317 21.50 -7.13 10.79
CA GLU A 317 22.23 -5.90 10.47
C GLU A 317 23.59 -6.16 9.82
N ILE A 318 24.24 -7.29 10.15
CA ILE A 318 25.52 -7.69 9.55
C ILE A 318 25.33 -8.04 8.07
N ASP A 319 24.32 -8.85 7.76
CA ASP A 319 24.03 -9.26 6.37
C ASP A 319 23.63 -8.05 5.53
N LEU A 320 22.79 -7.16 6.08
CA LEU A 320 22.38 -5.93 5.40
C LEU A 320 23.58 -5.02 5.13
N GLY A 321 24.44 -4.81 6.13
CA GLY A 321 25.65 -3.99 6.00
C GLY A 321 26.61 -4.54 4.95
N PHE A 322 26.82 -5.87 4.92
CA PHE A 322 27.65 -6.52 3.92
C PHE A 322 27.07 -6.36 2.52
N LYS A 323 25.76 -6.54 2.37
CA LYS A 323 25.06 -6.40 1.08
C LYS A 323 25.07 -4.97 0.55
N ILE A 324 24.93 -3.99 1.43
CA ILE A 324 25.10 -2.58 1.09
C ILE A 324 26.53 -2.32 0.57
N PHE A 325 27.54 -2.88 1.22
CA PHE A 325 28.93 -2.76 0.77
C PHE A 325 29.15 -3.43 -0.60
N GLU A 326 28.64 -4.65 -0.80
CA GLU A 326 28.68 -5.34 -2.11
C GLU A 326 28.04 -4.49 -3.22
N PHE A 327 26.89 -3.87 -2.94
CA PHE A 327 26.20 -2.99 -3.87
C PHE A 327 27.04 -1.75 -4.22
N ALA A 328 27.64 -1.10 -3.22
CA ALA A 328 28.51 0.06 -3.42
C ALA A 328 29.77 -0.28 -4.23
N VAL A 329 30.42 -1.41 -3.95
CA VAL A 329 31.58 -1.91 -4.72
C VAL A 329 31.17 -2.21 -6.16
N TRP A 330 30.04 -2.88 -6.34
CA TRP A 330 29.52 -3.20 -7.66
C TRP A 330 29.25 -1.93 -8.49
N ILE A 331 28.65 -0.89 -7.91
CA ILE A 331 28.49 0.42 -8.56
C ILE A 331 29.85 0.99 -8.98
N GLY A 332 30.84 0.95 -8.08
CA GLY A 332 32.20 1.41 -8.38
C GLY A 332 32.82 0.68 -9.59
N LEU A 333 32.65 -0.65 -9.67
CA LEU A 333 33.09 -1.44 -10.81
C LEU A 333 32.37 -1.09 -12.12
N GLN A 334 31.08 -0.74 -12.06
CA GLN A 334 30.34 -0.30 -13.25
C GLN A 334 30.77 1.09 -13.74
N LEU A 335 31.45 1.88 -12.90
CA LEU A 335 31.95 3.21 -13.26
C LEU A 335 33.34 3.20 -13.89
N LEU A 336 34.15 2.17 -13.59
CA LEU A 336 35.37 1.85 -14.35
C LEU A 336 35.04 1.56 -15.82
#